data_AF-A0A368TAL3-F1
#
_entry.id   AF-A0A368TAL3-F1
#
_cell.length_a   1.000
_cell.length_b   1.000
_cell.length_c   1.000
_cell.angle_alpha   90.00
_cell.angle_beta   90.00
_cell.angle_gamma   90.00
#
_symmetry.space_group_name_H-M   'P 1'
#
loop_
_entity.id
_entity.type
_entity.pdbx_description
1 polymer ?
#
loop_
_entity_poly.entity_id
_entity_poly.type
_entity_poly.pdbx_seq_one_letter_code
_entity_poly.pdbx_strand_id
1 'polypeptide(L)'
;MVVPRQMPGRWATVRIHVRLPWHDGAGVGRRRSSERGPTPGGLSMAPTPPAGTPDQVRTWWAGLGDEERRHYVEDMPAAIGGLDGVPSLARHYANTRLLDAYIERTGDLDAVRLREEFRASGGLLLLFVPPSTVGGTDTRVAISYNDPDHAVATSVLVPGTATNTRSPKYLNHALDFVRRLRDRADSYTDLGDNAAVFWLGYKSPDLLVPDAMSARYARDGHAALTSFLGGLRAANVRGEQRGPTTLIGYSYGSTVVGHAAAAADLTKVVDTVLIAGSPGLGRHIRSVEDLGFTPDRFLVAASPIDPVVRTPSFVHGTNPAHPSFRATLVETGTIGHLGYGTEGTPAFLNAVYIVTGDLDRVTKVPAARAAGTQVARLGDWFGSRVGRRSDPEQATAADAGARPRPPGRGAHRPRGRSGRPRL
;
A
#
# COMPACT_ATOMS: atom_id res chain seq x y z
N MET A 1 -35.95 -1.15 29.13
CA MET A 1 -34.91 -2.04 28.58
C MET A 1 -33.61 -1.26 28.56
N VAL A 2 -32.72 -1.56 29.50
CA VAL A 2 -31.55 -0.72 29.84
C VAL A 2 -30.42 -0.99 28.85
N VAL A 3 -29.94 0.08 28.22
CA VAL A 3 -28.74 0.09 27.35
C VAL A 3 -27.50 -0.06 28.23
N PRO A 4 -26.59 -1.04 28.01
CA PRO A 4 -25.33 -1.07 28.71
C PRO A 4 -24.35 -0.08 28.09
N ARG A 5 -23.78 0.79 28.93
CA ARG A 5 -22.66 1.69 28.63
C ARG A 5 -21.44 0.90 28.13
N GLN A 6 -20.85 1.37 27.02
CA GLN A 6 -19.52 0.96 26.58
C GLN A 6 -18.46 1.29 27.65
N MET A 7 -17.64 0.29 27.99
CA MET A 7 -16.36 0.48 28.66
C MET A 7 -15.26 0.53 27.58
N PRO A 8 -14.24 1.40 27.71
CA PRO A 8 -13.13 1.45 26.77
C PRO A 8 -12.17 0.29 27.05
N GLY A 9 -12.23 -0.75 26.22
CA GLY A 9 -11.28 -1.85 26.23
C GLY A 9 -9.90 -1.38 25.77
N ARG A 10 -8.89 -1.53 26.62
CA ARG A 10 -7.48 -1.36 26.28
C ARG A 10 -7.12 -2.37 25.19
N TRP A 11 -6.65 -1.89 24.04
CA TRP A 11 -6.03 -2.72 23.00
C TRP A 11 -4.76 -3.35 23.56
N ALA A 12 -4.83 -4.63 23.94
CA ALA A 12 -3.64 -5.41 24.19
C ALA A 12 -3.00 -5.72 22.82
N THR A 13 -1.97 -4.97 22.44
CA THR A 13 -1.12 -5.33 21.31
C THR A 13 -0.41 -6.63 21.67
N VAL A 14 -0.94 -7.77 21.23
CA VAL A 14 -0.21 -9.04 21.25
C VAL A 14 0.92 -8.89 20.22
N ARG A 15 2.09 -8.45 20.68
CA ARG A 15 3.31 -8.45 19.87
C ARG A 15 3.88 -9.86 19.87
N ILE A 16 3.57 -10.64 18.84
CA ILE A 16 4.29 -11.89 18.58
C ILE A 16 5.72 -11.50 18.21
N HIS A 17 6.67 -11.73 19.13
CA HIS A 17 8.09 -11.64 18.83
C HIS A 17 8.53 -12.97 18.25
N VAL A 18 8.29 -13.19 16.95
CA VAL A 18 8.99 -14.27 16.25
C VAL A 18 10.42 -13.79 16.04
N ARG A 19 11.38 -14.42 16.72
CA ARG A 19 12.82 -14.23 16.48
C ARG A 19 13.34 -15.44 15.71
N LEU A 20 14.36 -15.22 14.88
CA LEU A 20 15.05 -16.35 14.26
C LEU A 20 15.66 -17.24 15.36
N PRO A 21 15.61 -18.57 15.24
CA PRO A 21 16.03 -19.49 16.30
C PRO A 21 17.50 -19.31 16.73
N TRP A 22 18.33 -18.70 15.89
CA TRP A 22 19.74 -18.42 16.17
C TRP A 22 20.03 -17.03 16.76
N HIS A 23 18.99 -16.26 17.11
CA HIS A 23 19.08 -14.96 17.78
C HIS A 23 18.88 -15.02 19.31
N ASP A 24 18.66 -16.20 19.90
CA ASP A 24 18.66 -16.38 21.35
C ASP A 24 20.09 -16.53 21.87
N GLY A 25 20.60 -15.48 22.52
CA GLY A 25 21.86 -15.51 23.24
C GLY A 25 21.70 -16.15 24.61
N ALA A 26 22.29 -17.34 24.80
CA ALA A 26 22.56 -17.91 26.11
C ALA A 26 24.07 -17.92 26.39
N GLY A 27 24.45 -17.07 27.35
CA GLY A 27 25.52 -17.19 28.34
C GLY A 27 26.74 -18.08 28.09
N VAL A 28 27.90 -17.47 28.28
CA VAL A 28 29.15 -18.14 28.66
C VAL A 28 28.87 -19.16 29.78
N GLY A 29 28.99 -20.44 29.47
CA GLY A 29 28.85 -21.54 30.41
C GLY A 29 29.59 -22.76 29.92
N ARG A 30 30.85 -22.93 30.35
CA ARG A 30 31.63 -24.17 30.15
C ARG A 30 30.85 -25.35 30.73
N ARG A 31 30.39 -26.27 29.88
CA ARG A 31 30.24 -27.68 30.23
C ARG A 31 30.95 -28.52 29.15
N ARG A 32 31.91 -29.32 29.60
CA ARG A 32 32.55 -30.37 28.82
C ARG A 32 31.55 -31.53 28.72
N SER A 33 31.16 -31.88 27.50
CA SER A 33 30.65 -33.20 27.15
C SER A 33 31.28 -33.58 25.82
N SER A 34 32.07 -34.65 25.86
CA SER A 34 32.83 -35.20 24.75
C SER A 34 31.92 -35.98 23.82
N GLU A 35 31.38 -35.31 22.81
CA GLU A 35 30.98 -35.94 21.57
C GLU A 35 31.76 -35.23 20.46
N ARG A 36 32.30 -36.01 19.51
CA ARG A 36 33.15 -35.50 18.42
C ARG A 36 32.32 -34.58 17.55
N GLY A 37 32.41 -33.28 17.80
CA GLY A 37 31.97 -32.26 16.86
C GLY A 37 32.78 -32.35 15.56
N PRO A 38 32.22 -31.94 14.42
CA PRO A 38 32.97 -31.90 13.19
C PRO A 38 34.16 -30.94 13.37
N THR A 39 35.32 -31.38 12.90
CA THR A 39 36.57 -30.63 12.76
C THR A 39 36.30 -29.19 12.29
N PRO A 40 37.09 -28.17 12.72
CA PRO A 40 37.06 -26.84 12.11
C PRO A 40 37.59 -26.94 10.68
N GLY A 41 36.73 -27.42 9.78
CA GLY A 41 36.91 -27.39 8.34
C GLY A 41 36.58 -25.98 7.86
N GLY A 42 37.44 -25.44 7.00
CA GLY A 42 37.37 -24.06 6.52
C GLY A 42 35.96 -23.65 6.10
N LEU A 43 35.65 -22.37 6.34
CA LEU A 43 34.40 -21.70 5.95
C LEU A 43 33.89 -22.29 4.64
N SER A 44 32.93 -23.22 4.71
CA SER A 44 32.22 -23.70 3.54
C SER A 44 31.57 -22.45 2.98
N MET A 45 31.98 -21.99 1.80
CA MET A 45 31.36 -20.86 1.16
C MET A 45 29.85 -21.14 1.12
N ALA A 46 29.05 -20.32 1.79
CA ALA A 46 27.60 -20.48 1.78
C ALA A 46 27.14 -20.56 0.31
N PRO A 47 26.36 -21.58 -0.06
CA PRO A 47 26.07 -21.87 -1.46
C PRO A 47 25.26 -20.73 -2.08
N THR A 48 25.73 -20.21 -3.22
CA THR A 48 25.13 -19.04 -3.88
C THR A 48 23.61 -19.17 -4.05
N PRO A 49 22.82 -18.13 -3.76
CA PRO A 49 21.37 -18.17 -3.99
C PRO A 49 21.06 -18.48 -5.46
N PRO A 50 20.09 -19.37 -5.74
CA PRO A 50 19.77 -19.76 -7.11
C PRO A 50 19.12 -18.60 -7.87
N ALA A 51 19.49 -18.44 -9.14
CA ALA A 51 18.72 -17.64 -10.10
C ALA A 51 17.50 -18.45 -10.56
N GLY A 52 16.50 -18.58 -9.68
CA GLY A 52 15.37 -19.48 -9.87
C GLY A 52 14.03 -18.90 -9.43
N THR A 53 13.00 -19.73 -9.54
CA THR A 53 11.65 -19.45 -9.03
C THR A 53 11.66 -19.32 -7.50
N PRO A 54 10.66 -18.65 -6.91
CA PRO A 54 10.56 -18.56 -5.45
C PRO A 54 10.54 -19.92 -4.72
N ASP A 55 9.98 -20.97 -5.33
CA ASP A 55 10.01 -22.33 -4.75
C ASP A 55 11.42 -22.93 -4.72
N GLN A 56 12.24 -22.66 -5.75
CA GLN A 56 13.64 -23.06 -5.78
C GLN A 56 14.47 -22.30 -4.74
N VAL A 57 14.23 -20.99 -4.59
CA VAL A 57 14.83 -20.18 -3.52
C VAL A 57 14.42 -20.73 -2.15
N ARG A 58 13.13 -21.05 -1.94
CA ARG A 58 12.63 -21.59 -0.68
C ARG A 58 13.32 -22.90 -0.32
N THR A 59 13.47 -23.79 -1.30
CA THR A 59 14.14 -25.08 -1.16
C THR A 59 15.62 -24.90 -0.82
N TRP A 60 16.30 -23.99 -1.50
CA TRP A 60 17.68 -23.62 -1.20
C TRP A 60 17.82 -23.11 0.24
N TRP A 61 17.00 -22.14 0.65
CA TRP A 61 17.03 -21.58 2.01
C TRP A 61 16.76 -22.65 3.09
N ALA A 62 15.84 -23.58 2.80
CA ALA A 62 15.54 -24.71 3.68
C ALA A 62 16.74 -25.64 3.86
N GLY A 63 17.57 -25.81 2.83
CA GLY A 63 18.75 -26.67 2.84
C GLY A 63 19.96 -26.08 3.58
N LEU A 64 19.97 -24.76 3.83
CA LEU A 64 21.06 -24.09 4.56
C LEU A 64 21.09 -24.50 6.04
N GLY A 65 22.29 -24.62 6.61
CA GLY A 65 22.50 -24.67 8.05
C GLY A 65 22.29 -23.31 8.73
N ASP A 66 22.16 -23.30 10.06
CA ASP A 66 21.90 -22.06 10.80
C ASP A 66 23.03 -21.03 10.70
N GLU A 67 24.28 -21.48 10.63
CA GLU A 67 25.43 -20.58 10.40
C GLU A 67 25.41 -19.94 9.02
N GLU A 68 25.02 -20.69 7.97
CA GLU A 68 24.91 -20.16 6.61
C GLU A 68 23.75 -19.15 6.50
N ARG A 69 22.59 -19.46 7.11
CA ARG A 69 21.47 -18.51 7.18
C ARG A 69 21.85 -17.25 7.94
N ARG A 70 22.58 -17.37 9.05
CA ARG A 70 23.11 -16.22 9.80
C ARG A 70 24.06 -15.41 8.93
N HIS A 71 25.00 -16.04 8.24
CA HIS A 71 25.93 -15.36 7.33
C HIS A 71 25.20 -14.54 6.26
N TYR A 72 24.14 -15.08 5.64
CA TYR A 72 23.35 -14.31 4.68
C TYR A 72 22.64 -13.10 5.30
N VAL A 73 22.10 -13.27 6.51
CA VAL A 73 21.38 -12.19 7.20
C VAL A 73 22.32 -11.10 7.68
N GLU A 74 23.51 -11.46 8.16
CA GLU A 74 24.45 -10.56 8.84
C GLU A 74 25.47 -9.95 7.88
N ASP A 75 26.09 -10.76 7.03
CA ASP A 75 27.24 -10.38 6.22
C ASP A 75 26.88 -10.15 4.74
N MET A 76 25.82 -10.80 4.25
CA MET A 76 25.37 -10.68 2.85
C MET A 76 23.88 -10.26 2.71
N PRO A 77 23.39 -9.24 3.43
CA PRO A 77 21.96 -8.93 3.47
C PRO A 77 21.38 -8.56 2.09
N ALA A 78 22.19 -7.99 1.18
CA ALA A 78 21.77 -7.66 -0.18
C ALA A 78 21.43 -8.89 -1.02
N ALA A 79 22.00 -10.06 -0.72
CA ALA A 79 21.78 -11.30 -1.45
C ALA A 79 20.39 -11.90 -1.17
N ILE A 80 19.79 -11.61 -0.01
CA ILE A 80 18.53 -12.23 0.42
C ILE A 80 17.40 -11.24 0.72
N GLY A 81 17.68 -9.96 0.96
CA GLY A 81 16.68 -8.98 1.38
C GLY A 81 15.52 -8.83 0.39
N GLY A 82 15.83 -8.83 -0.91
CA GLY A 82 14.85 -8.80 -1.99
C GLY A 82 14.53 -10.17 -2.62
N LEU A 83 15.05 -11.27 -2.07
CA LEU A 83 14.97 -12.58 -2.71
C LEU A 83 13.68 -13.30 -2.34
N ASP A 84 12.72 -13.30 -3.26
CA ASP A 84 11.41 -13.93 -3.09
C ASP A 84 11.54 -15.44 -2.90
N GLY A 85 10.90 -15.99 -1.84
CA GLY A 85 11.03 -17.38 -1.40
C GLY A 85 11.87 -17.55 -0.13
N VAL A 86 12.69 -16.55 0.24
CA VAL A 86 13.30 -16.47 1.57
C VAL A 86 12.23 -16.09 2.61
N PRO A 87 12.19 -16.74 3.80
CA PRO A 87 11.24 -16.42 4.85
C PRO A 87 11.20 -14.93 5.21
N SER A 88 10.00 -14.42 5.45
CA SER A 88 9.69 -13.01 5.68
C SER A 88 10.51 -12.42 6.82
N LEU A 89 10.72 -13.17 7.89
CA LEU A 89 11.53 -12.72 9.02
C LEU A 89 13.02 -12.58 8.66
N ALA A 90 13.58 -13.50 7.87
CA ALA A 90 14.97 -13.38 7.41
C ALA A 90 15.15 -12.17 6.47
N ARG A 91 14.18 -11.94 5.57
CA ARG A 91 14.12 -10.74 4.72
C ARG A 91 14.05 -9.47 5.58
N HIS A 92 13.23 -9.46 6.63
CA HIS A 92 13.15 -8.34 7.57
C HIS A 92 14.50 -7.98 8.18
N TYR A 93 15.22 -8.96 8.72
CA TYR A 93 16.54 -8.72 9.32
C TYR A 93 17.58 -8.26 8.30
N ALA A 94 17.57 -8.83 7.08
CA ALA A 94 18.46 -8.40 6.01
C ALA A 94 18.16 -6.97 5.53
N ASN A 95 16.90 -6.68 5.21
CA ASN A 95 16.50 -5.35 4.73
C ASN A 95 16.66 -4.27 5.80
N THR A 96 16.50 -4.60 7.08
CA THR A 96 16.75 -3.62 8.16
C THR A 96 18.23 -3.22 8.18
N ARG A 97 19.16 -4.17 8.00
CA ARG A 97 20.59 -3.86 7.86
C ARG A 97 20.88 -3.04 6.61
N LEU A 98 20.26 -3.35 5.47
CA LEU A 98 20.40 -2.55 4.25
C LEU A 98 19.92 -1.12 4.44
N LEU A 99 18.78 -0.94 5.13
CA LEU A 99 18.22 0.37 5.44
C LEU A 99 19.13 1.16 6.39
N ASP A 100 19.60 0.54 7.47
CA ASP A 100 20.49 1.18 8.44
C ASP A 100 21.81 1.60 7.77
N ALA A 101 22.42 0.72 6.97
CA ALA A 101 23.64 1.06 6.20
C ALA A 101 23.40 2.18 5.16
N TYR A 102 22.22 2.22 4.53
CA TYR A 102 21.86 3.32 3.63
C TYR A 102 21.73 4.64 4.39
N ILE A 103 21.06 4.65 5.55
CA ILE A 103 20.92 5.83 6.40
C ILE A 103 22.29 6.34 6.86
N GLU A 104 23.16 5.45 7.35
CA GLU A 104 24.51 5.82 7.82
C GLU A 104 25.35 6.44 6.70
N ARG A 105 25.28 5.90 5.49
CA ARG A 105 26.04 6.40 4.34
C ARG A 105 25.53 7.71 3.78
N THR A 106 24.22 7.97 3.85
CA THR A 106 23.58 9.06 3.10
C THR A 106 22.96 10.16 3.95
N GLY A 107 22.65 9.88 5.22
CA GLY A 107 21.88 10.77 6.07
C GLY A 107 20.44 11.01 5.59
N ASP A 108 19.88 10.12 4.74
CA ASP A 108 18.57 10.33 4.14
C ASP A 108 17.45 10.28 5.19
N LEU A 109 16.86 11.45 5.46
CA LEU A 109 15.81 11.62 6.46
C LEU A 109 14.52 10.86 6.12
N ASP A 110 14.26 10.61 4.84
CA ASP A 110 13.07 9.85 4.43
C ASP A 110 13.24 8.36 4.74
N ALA A 111 14.46 7.84 4.60
CA ALA A 111 14.81 6.49 5.04
C ALA A 111 14.77 6.36 6.58
N VAL A 112 15.21 7.39 7.32
CA VAL A 112 15.05 7.43 8.79
C VAL A 112 13.56 7.36 9.16
N ARG A 113 12.71 8.18 8.54
CA ARG A 113 11.26 8.16 8.79
C ARG A 113 10.64 6.81 8.49
N LEU A 114 11.00 6.19 7.36
CA LEU A 114 10.55 4.84 6.99
C LEU A 114 10.91 3.82 8.07
N ARG A 115 12.14 3.88 8.58
CA ARG A 115 12.62 3.00 9.66
C ARG A 115 11.79 3.15 10.93
N GLU A 116 11.56 4.39 11.37
CA GLU A 116 10.77 4.65 12.56
C GLU A 116 9.31 4.22 12.38
N GLU A 117 8.73 4.39 11.19
CA GLU A 117 7.35 3.99 10.87
C GLU A 117 7.12 2.48 11.06
N PHE A 118 7.90 1.61 10.40
CA PHE A 118 7.67 0.17 10.54
C PHE A 118 8.10 -0.34 11.94
N ARG A 119 9.12 0.24 12.57
CA ARG A 119 9.51 -0.16 13.94
C ARG A 119 8.43 0.19 14.97
N ALA A 120 7.85 1.39 14.90
CA ALA A 120 6.82 1.83 15.84
C ALA A 120 5.53 1.01 15.72
N SER A 121 5.24 0.52 14.50
CA SER A 121 4.05 -0.25 14.17
C SER A 121 4.24 -1.76 14.23
N GLY A 122 5.45 -2.25 14.53
CA GLY A 122 5.76 -3.68 14.56
C GLY A 122 5.73 -4.35 13.18
N GLY A 123 5.96 -3.59 12.10
CA GLY A 123 6.01 -4.08 10.74
C GLY A 123 7.32 -4.81 10.40
N LEU A 124 7.22 -5.80 9.52
CA LEU A 124 8.33 -6.52 8.92
C LEU A 124 8.69 -5.91 7.56
N LEU A 125 9.96 -5.52 7.40
CA LEU A 125 10.49 -4.94 6.16
C LEU A 125 10.86 -6.04 5.15
N LEU A 126 9.94 -6.42 4.27
CA LEU A 126 10.13 -7.53 3.34
C LEU A 126 10.92 -7.17 2.08
N LEU A 127 10.97 -5.89 1.72
CA LEU A 127 11.80 -5.40 0.62
C LEU A 127 12.31 -4.01 0.98
N PHE A 128 13.59 -3.76 0.72
CA PHE A 128 14.13 -2.42 0.66
C PHE A 128 15.16 -2.31 -0.46
N VAL A 129 14.82 -1.50 -1.48
CA VAL A 129 15.75 -1.05 -2.49
C VAL A 129 15.83 0.46 -2.39
N PRO A 130 16.99 1.02 -2.03
CA PRO A 130 17.16 2.48 -1.93
C PRO A 130 16.96 3.14 -3.30
N PRO A 131 16.66 4.44 -3.33
CA PRO A 131 16.53 5.17 -4.58
C PRO A 131 17.87 5.23 -5.32
N SER A 132 17.83 5.35 -6.65
CA SER A 132 19.04 5.41 -7.49
C SER A 132 19.90 6.65 -7.20
N THR A 133 19.29 7.70 -6.69
CA THR A 133 19.95 8.89 -6.17
C THR A 133 19.40 9.23 -4.79
N VAL A 134 20.24 9.76 -3.89
CA VAL A 134 19.74 10.36 -2.65
C VAL A 134 18.81 11.50 -3.04
N GLY A 135 17.56 11.48 -2.62
CA GLY A 135 16.56 12.40 -3.17
C GLY A 135 15.54 11.76 -4.12
N GLY A 136 15.76 10.54 -4.59
CA GLY A 136 14.91 9.88 -5.59
C GLY A 136 13.59 9.35 -5.04
N THR A 137 12.58 9.23 -5.92
CA THR A 137 11.25 8.68 -5.61
C THR A 137 11.11 7.20 -5.98
N ASP A 138 12.17 6.59 -6.51
CA ASP A 138 12.22 5.23 -7.03
C ASP A 138 12.59 4.17 -5.98
N THR A 139 12.58 4.53 -4.69
CA THR A 139 12.67 3.56 -3.59
C THR A 139 11.61 2.48 -3.76
N ARG A 140 12.02 1.21 -3.67
CA ARG A 140 11.09 0.08 -3.63
C ARG A 140 11.07 -0.50 -2.23
N VAL A 141 9.87 -0.70 -1.70
CA VAL A 141 9.68 -1.13 -0.31
C VAL A 141 8.46 -2.04 -0.20
N ALA A 142 8.56 -3.04 0.67
CA ALA A 142 7.41 -3.83 1.09
C ALA A 142 7.42 -3.95 2.61
N ILE A 143 6.30 -3.64 3.25
CA ILE A 143 6.12 -3.69 4.71
C ILE A 143 4.93 -4.60 5.00
N SER A 144 5.16 -5.66 5.77
CA SER A 144 4.09 -6.50 6.30
C SER A 144 3.76 -6.13 7.72
N TYR A 145 2.48 -6.07 8.04
CA TYR A 145 1.99 -6.05 9.42
C TYR A 145 1.55 -7.47 9.77
N ASN A 146 2.18 -8.04 10.81
CA ASN A 146 2.26 -9.48 11.10
C ASN A 146 3.08 -10.30 10.08
N ASP A 147 3.38 -11.55 10.44
CA ASP A 147 4.18 -12.48 9.63
C ASP A 147 3.30 -13.22 8.61
N PRO A 148 3.44 -12.95 7.29
CA PRO A 148 2.64 -13.61 6.27
C PRO A 148 3.01 -15.08 6.08
N ASP A 149 4.15 -15.54 6.59
CA ASP A 149 4.57 -16.94 6.45
C ASP A 149 3.72 -17.85 7.36
N HIS A 150 3.19 -17.32 8.47
CA HIS A 150 2.39 -18.06 9.46
C HIS A 150 0.91 -17.66 9.48
N ALA A 151 0.57 -16.54 8.82
CA ALA A 151 -0.75 -15.94 8.87
C ALA A 151 -1.87 -16.88 8.41
N VAL A 152 -3.04 -16.72 9.02
CA VAL A 152 -4.27 -17.44 8.63
C VAL A 152 -4.89 -16.89 7.34
N ALA A 153 -4.63 -15.62 7.02
CA ALA A 153 -4.97 -15.00 5.75
C ALA A 153 -3.96 -13.88 5.47
N THR A 154 -3.67 -13.65 4.20
CA THR A 154 -2.72 -12.62 3.77
C THR A 154 -3.37 -11.67 2.79
N SER A 155 -3.25 -10.37 3.01
CA SER A 155 -3.63 -9.35 2.03
C SER A 155 -2.41 -8.59 1.53
N VAL A 156 -2.38 -8.26 0.24
CA VAL A 156 -1.28 -7.49 -0.39
C VAL A 156 -1.87 -6.29 -1.10
N LEU A 157 -1.56 -5.08 -0.65
CA LEU A 157 -1.98 -3.83 -1.28
C LEU A 157 -0.89 -3.29 -2.20
N VAL A 158 -1.24 -3.13 -3.47
CA VAL A 158 -0.44 -2.45 -4.50
C VAL A 158 -0.96 -1.01 -4.62
N PRO A 159 -0.17 -0.01 -4.19
CA PRO A 159 -0.61 1.38 -4.20
C PRO A 159 -0.46 2.00 -5.59
N GLY A 160 -1.01 3.21 -5.76
CA GLY A 160 -1.01 3.92 -7.03
C GLY A 160 -0.10 5.15 -7.09
N THR A 161 -0.47 6.06 -7.99
CA THR A 161 0.21 7.32 -8.29
C THR A 161 0.62 8.11 -7.06
N ALA A 162 1.78 8.75 -7.14
CA ALA A 162 2.42 9.59 -6.13
C ALA A 162 2.83 8.86 -4.84
N THR A 163 2.65 7.53 -4.76
CA THR A 163 3.11 6.75 -3.62
C THR A 163 4.62 6.52 -3.72
N ASN A 164 5.37 7.12 -2.80
CA ASN A 164 6.82 6.96 -2.68
C ASN A 164 7.25 7.26 -1.23
N THR A 165 8.50 6.96 -0.89
CA THR A 165 9.02 7.16 0.47
C THR A 165 9.34 8.61 0.83
N ARG A 166 9.33 9.54 -0.15
CA ARG A 166 9.63 10.97 0.06
C ARG A 166 8.42 11.78 0.49
N SER A 167 7.23 11.37 0.05
CA SER A 167 5.98 12.06 0.36
C SER A 167 5.20 11.27 1.41
N PRO A 168 5.14 11.74 2.67
CA PRO A 168 4.42 11.02 3.72
C PRO A 168 2.93 10.94 3.44
N LYS A 169 2.35 11.85 2.63
CA LYS A 169 0.90 11.90 2.39
C LYS A 169 0.37 10.59 1.82
N TYR A 170 0.91 10.13 0.69
CA TYR A 170 0.39 8.94 -0.01
C TYR A 170 0.93 7.65 0.59
N LEU A 171 2.18 7.66 1.07
CA LEU A 171 2.74 6.53 1.81
C LEU A 171 1.93 6.23 3.07
N ASN A 172 1.79 7.22 3.96
CA ASN A 172 1.08 7.00 5.23
C ASN A 172 -0.37 6.64 4.97
N HIS A 173 -1.02 7.22 3.97
CA HIS A 173 -2.38 6.85 3.59
C HIS A 173 -2.51 5.36 3.25
N ALA A 174 -1.59 4.82 2.46
CA ALA A 174 -1.60 3.41 2.08
C ALA A 174 -1.21 2.49 3.25
N LEU A 175 -0.20 2.84 4.04
CA LEU A 175 0.19 2.10 5.24
C LEU A 175 -0.94 2.04 6.27
N ASP A 176 -1.59 3.16 6.52
CA ASP A 176 -2.76 3.29 7.38
C ASP A 176 -3.92 2.41 6.93
N PHE A 177 -4.18 2.33 5.63
CA PHE A 177 -5.21 1.44 5.08
C PHE A 177 -4.86 -0.02 5.39
N VAL A 178 -3.64 -0.46 5.06
CA VAL A 178 -3.19 -1.84 5.31
C VAL A 178 -3.28 -2.19 6.80
N ARG A 179 -2.87 -1.28 7.69
CA ARG A 179 -2.97 -1.47 9.15
C ARG A 179 -4.40 -1.61 9.63
N ARG A 180 -5.27 -0.65 9.32
CA ARG A 180 -6.68 -0.68 9.74
C ARG A 180 -7.38 -1.93 9.22
N LEU A 181 -7.09 -2.31 7.98
CA LEU A 181 -7.64 -3.52 7.36
C LEU A 181 -7.25 -4.77 8.15
N ARG A 182 -5.96 -4.89 8.52
CA ARG A 182 -5.45 -5.99 9.35
C ARG A 182 -6.11 -6.00 10.73
N ASP A 183 -6.07 -4.88 11.44
CA ASP A 183 -6.60 -4.75 12.81
C ASP A 183 -8.10 -5.11 12.85
N ARG A 184 -8.85 -4.71 11.81
CA ARG A 184 -10.27 -5.03 11.69
C ARG A 184 -10.51 -6.50 11.30
N ALA A 185 -9.69 -7.09 10.44
CA ALA A 185 -9.77 -8.50 10.08
C ALA A 185 -9.49 -9.42 11.27
N ASP A 186 -8.47 -9.09 12.08
CA ASP A 186 -8.17 -9.78 13.34
C ASP A 186 -9.36 -9.74 14.30
N SER A 187 -10.01 -8.58 14.40
CA SER A 187 -11.19 -8.38 15.25
C SER A 187 -12.48 -9.01 14.68
N TYR A 188 -12.46 -9.49 13.44
CA TYR A 188 -13.66 -9.97 12.74
C TYR A 188 -13.82 -11.49 12.81
N THR A 189 -12.73 -12.24 12.68
CA THR A 189 -12.78 -13.67 12.35
C THR A 189 -12.57 -14.61 13.52
N ASP A 190 -12.19 -14.12 14.71
CA ASP A 190 -11.62 -14.93 15.81
C ASP A 190 -10.46 -15.86 15.38
N LEU A 191 -10.02 -15.81 14.11
CA LEU A 191 -8.94 -16.62 13.55
C LEU A 191 -7.57 -16.16 14.06
N GLY A 192 -7.46 -14.88 14.45
CA GLY A 192 -6.20 -14.24 14.86
C GLY A 192 -5.13 -14.25 13.76
N ASP A 193 -4.08 -13.43 13.89
CA ASP A 193 -2.88 -13.50 13.03
C ASP A 193 -3.12 -13.34 11.52
N ASN A 194 -3.97 -12.39 11.10
CA ASN A 194 -4.00 -11.98 9.70
C ASN A 194 -2.74 -11.16 9.38
N ALA A 195 -2.18 -11.32 8.18
CA ALA A 195 -1.11 -10.48 7.67
C ALA A 195 -1.62 -9.52 6.58
N ALA A 196 -1.13 -8.29 6.62
CA ALA A 196 -1.43 -7.31 5.58
C ALA A 196 -0.15 -6.62 5.13
N VAL A 197 0.12 -6.70 3.84
CA VAL A 197 1.35 -6.23 3.20
C VAL A 197 1.06 -5.00 2.38
N PHE A 198 1.78 -3.92 2.65
CA PHE A 198 1.97 -2.82 1.73
C PHE A 198 3.11 -3.17 0.77
N TRP A 199 2.85 -3.21 -0.54
CA TRP A 199 3.85 -3.56 -1.55
C TRP A 199 4.04 -2.44 -2.57
N LEU A 200 5.15 -1.69 -2.45
CA LEU A 200 5.64 -0.72 -3.43
C LEU A 200 6.93 -1.27 -4.07
N GLY A 201 6.82 -2.39 -4.81
CA GLY A 201 7.95 -3.01 -5.49
C GLY A 201 8.26 -2.47 -6.89
N TYR A 202 7.62 -1.38 -7.29
CA TYR A 202 7.73 -0.75 -8.60
C TYR A 202 7.91 0.77 -8.47
N LYS A 203 8.41 1.42 -9.53
CA LYS A 203 8.40 2.88 -9.62
C LYS A 203 6.97 3.34 -9.89
N SER A 204 6.34 3.99 -8.92
CA SER A 204 5.01 4.55 -9.15
C SER A 204 5.09 5.79 -10.06
N PRO A 205 4.02 6.14 -10.79
CA PRO A 205 3.95 7.42 -11.47
C PRO A 205 3.98 8.57 -10.45
N ASP A 206 4.81 9.60 -10.65
CA ASP A 206 4.91 10.71 -9.70
C ASP A 206 3.69 11.64 -9.75
N LEU A 207 3.15 11.86 -10.96
CA LEU A 207 2.00 12.72 -11.21
C LEU A 207 0.84 11.95 -11.84
N LEU A 208 -0.39 12.42 -11.58
CA LEU A 208 -1.56 11.94 -12.32
C LEU A 208 -1.39 12.22 -13.82
N VAL A 209 -0.89 13.41 -14.17
CA VAL A 209 -0.64 13.84 -15.54
C VAL A 209 0.79 14.37 -15.68
N PRO A 210 1.55 13.94 -16.70
CA PRO A 210 1.21 12.92 -17.70
C PRO A 210 1.51 11.49 -17.25
N ASP A 211 2.23 11.30 -16.13
CA ASP A 211 2.88 10.03 -15.83
C ASP A 211 1.89 8.87 -15.65
N ALA A 212 0.85 9.05 -14.84
CA ALA A 212 -0.13 7.99 -14.59
C ALA A 212 -1.00 7.66 -15.81
N MET A 213 -0.93 8.42 -16.90
CA MET A 213 -1.58 8.02 -18.17
C MET A 213 -0.76 6.99 -18.94
N SER A 214 0.52 6.82 -18.62
CA SER A 214 1.40 5.85 -19.27
C SER A 214 1.32 4.51 -18.57
N ALA A 215 1.12 3.43 -19.32
CA ALA A 215 1.20 2.06 -18.80
C ALA A 215 2.65 1.57 -18.57
N ARG A 216 3.68 2.40 -18.80
CA ARG A 216 5.09 1.99 -18.64
C ARG A 216 5.40 1.48 -17.24
N TYR A 217 4.92 2.17 -16.21
CA TYR A 217 5.20 1.81 -14.82
C TYR A 217 4.59 0.46 -14.45
N ALA A 218 3.36 0.19 -14.92
CA ALA A 218 2.73 -1.12 -14.78
C ALA A 218 3.46 -2.22 -15.57
N ARG A 219 3.88 -1.93 -16.81
CA ARG A 219 4.69 -2.86 -17.62
C ARG A 219 6.04 -3.19 -16.98
N ASP A 220 6.71 -2.21 -16.39
CA ASP A 220 8.03 -2.42 -15.78
C ASP A 220 7.92 -3.11 -14.41
N GLY A 221 6.79 -2.91 -13.70
CA GLY A 221 6.58 -3.42 -12.34
C GLY A 221 5.93 -4.80 -12.21
N HIS A 222 5.23 -5.29 -13.23
CA HIS A 222 4.36 -6.47 -13.07
C HIS A 222 5.12 -7.77 -12.73
N ALA A 223 6.33 -7.95 -13.27
CA ALA A 223 7.12 -9.15 -13.03
C ALA A 223 7.57 -9.24 -11.56
N ALA A 224 7.94 -8.10 -10.97
CA ALA A 224 8.28 -8.02 -9.55
C ALA A 224 7.08 -8.33 -8.66
N LEU A 225 5.86 -7.91 -9.04
CA LEU A 225 4.64 -8.26 -8.30
C LEU A 225 4.38 -9.77 -8.34
N THR A 226 4.50 -10.37 -9.52
CA THR A 226 4.29 -11.81 -9.71
C THR A 226 5.29 -12.64 -8.89
N SER A 227 6.57 -12.25 -8.94
CA SER A 227 7.64 -12.87 -8.15
C SER A 227 7.37 -12.74 -6.64
N PHE A 228 6.98 -11.55 -6.18
CA PHE A 228 6.69 -11.30 -4.78
C PHE A 228 5.54 -12.17 -4.24
N LEU A 229 4.44 -12.26 -4.99
CA LEU A 229 3.30 -13.11 -4.62
C LEU A 229 3.69 -14.60 -4.58
N GLY A 230 4.49 -15.06 -5.56
CA GLY A 230 5.07 -16.40 -5.53
C GLY A 230 5.98 -16.63 -4.32
N GLY A 231 6.76 -15.62 -3.93
CA GLY A 231 7.62 -15.64 -2.75
C GLY A 231 6.85 -15.80 -1.44
N LEU A 232 5.75 -15.05 -1.27
CA LEU A 232 4.89 -15.22 -0.10
C LEU A 232 4.26 -16.62 -0.06
N ARG A 233 3.79 -17.13 -1.20
CA ARG A 233 3.25 -18.51 -1.28
C ARG A 233 4.32 -19.54 -0.91
N ALA A 234 5.53 -19.43 -1.46
CA ALA A 234 6.62 -20.37 -1.23
C ALA A 234 7.12 -20.33 0.22
N ALA A 235 7.17 -19.15 0.85
CA ALA A 235 7.61 -18.98 2.23
C ALA A 235 6.57 -19.44 3.27
N ASN A 236 5.28 -19.47 2.92
CA ASN A 236 4.22 -19.82 3.85
C ASN A 236 4.34 -21.26 4.38
N VAL A 237 4.39 -21.38 5.72
CA VAL A 237 4.66 -22.67 6.40
C VAL A 237 3.46 -23.62 6.35
N ARG A 238 2.26 -23.11 6.07
CA ARG A 238 1.04 -23.92 5.95
C ARG A 238 0.92 -24.57 4.57
N GLY A 239 1.72 -24.13 3.58
CA GLY A 239 1.78 -24.71 2.25
C GLY A 239 0.40 -24.74 1.57
N GLU A 240 -0.07 -25.94 1.21
CA GLU A 240 -1.39 -26.12 0.59
C GLU A 240 -2.56 -25.82 1.55
N GLN A 241 -2.33 -25.88 2.87
CA GLN A 241 -3.31 -25.56 3.91
C GLN A 241 -3.27 -24.08 4.32
N ARG A 242 -2.60 -23.22 3.53
CA ARG A 242 -2.64 -21.77 3.75
C ARG A 242 -4.08 -21.28 3.62
N GLY A 243 -4.44 -20.26 4.39
CA GLY A 243 -5.70 -19.57 4.16
C GLY A 243 -5.61 -18.57 3.00
N PRO A 244 -6.66 -17.75 2.82
CA PRO A 244 -6.82 -16.97 1.59
C PRO A 244 -5.74 -15.89 1.43
N THR A 245 -5.23 -15.77 0.21
CA THR A 245 -4.41 -14.63 -0.23
C THR A 245 -5.27 -13.67 -1.06
N THR A 246 -5.41 -12.42 -0.59
CA THR A 246 -6.12 -11.35 -1.31
C THR A 246 -5.14 -10.33 -1.90
N LEU A 247 -5.22 -10.07 -3.20
CA LEU A 247 -4.49 -9.00 -3.88
C LEU A 247 -5.37 -7.77 -4.05
N ILE A 248 -4.94 -6.62 -3.52
CA ILE A 248 -5.66 -5.35 -3.58
C ILE A 248 -4.92 -4.41 -4.54
N GLY A 249 -5.51 -4.17 -5.72
CA GLY A 249 -5.03 -3.16 -6.66
C GLY A 249 -5.70 -1.82 -6.39
N TYR A 250 -4.97 -0.86 -5.80
CA TYR A 250 -5.50 0.45 -5.45
C TYR A 250 -5.04 1.54 -6.43
N SER A 251 -5.99 2.28 -7.00
CA SER A 251 -5.69 3.35 -7.98
C SER A 251 -4.85 2.82 -9.14
N TYR A 252 -3.76 3.48 -9.54
CA TYR A 252 -2.83 2.98 -10.57
C TYR A 252 -2.25 1.58 -10.26
N GLY A 253 -2.21 1.17 -8.99
CA GLY A 253 -1.82 -0.19 -8.59
C GLY A 253 -2.71 -1.26 -9.21
N SER A 254 -3.98 -0.94 -9.51
CA SER A 254 -4.85 -1.83 -10.28
C SER A 254 -4.34 -2.12 -11.69
N THR A 255 -3.74 -1.13 -12.37
CA THR A 255 -3.11 -1.31 -13.68
C THR A 255 -1.87 -2.23 -13.57
N VAL A 256 -1.10 -2.13 -12.49
CA VAL A 256 0.00 -3.07 -12.21
C VAL A 256 -0.53 -4.50 -12.03
N VAL A 257 -1.61 -4.67 -11.27
CA VAL A 257 -2.28 -5.97 -11.07
C VAL A 257 -2.77 -6.54 -12.39
N GLY A 258 -3.43 -5.75 -13.24
CA GLY A 258 -3.89 -6.20 -14.54
C GLY A 258 -2.74 -6.65 -15.45
N HIS A 259 -1.66 -5.87 -15.52
CA HIS A 259 -0.45 -6.28 -16.26
C HIS A 259 0.20 -7.55 -15.69
N ALA A 260 0.16 -7.77 -14.38
CA ALA A 260 0.66 -9.01 -13.77
C ALA A 260 -0.21 -10.22 -14.13
N ALA A 261 -1.53 -10.07 -14.05
CA ALA A 261 -2.49 -11.11 -14.43
C ALA A 261 -2.47 -11.44 -15.93
N ALA A 262 -2.16 -10.48 -16.79
CA ALA A 262 -2.00 -10.74 -18.23
C ALA A 262 -0.67 -11.44 -18.55
N ALA A 263 0.37 -11.26 -17.73
CA ALA A 263 1.69 -11.83 -17.94
C ALA A 263 1.86 -13.21 -17.28
N ALA A 264 1.07 -13.50 -16.24
CA ALA A 264 1.16 -14.73 -15.48
C ALA A 264 -0.21 -15.13 -14.91
N ASP A 265 -0.41 -16.43 -14.72
CA ASP A 265 -1.59 -16.97 -14.06
C ASP A 265 -1.53 -16.71 -12.55
N LEU A 266 -2.07 -15.56 -12.13
CA LEU A 266 -2.08 -15.16 -10.72
C LEU A 266 -3.00 -16.05 -9.86
N THR A 267 -3.92 -16.83 -10.43
CA THR A 267 -4.79 -17.74 -9.67
C THR A 267 -3.99 -18.81 -8.93
N LYS A 268 -2.74 -19.06 -9.35
CA LYS A 268 -1.80 -19.94 -8.67
C LYS A 268 -1.23 -19.35 -7.38
N VAL A 269 -1.35 -18.05 -7.12
CA VAL A 269 -0.72 -17.41 -5.95
C VAL A 269 -1.68 -16.49 -5.19
N VAL A 270 -2.81 -16.16 -5.80
CA VAL A 270 -3.84 -15.27 -5.26
C VAL A 270 -5.19 -15.95 -5.37
N ASP A 271 -5.92 -15.99 -4.27
CA ASP A 271 -7.24 -16.62 -4.19
C ASP A 271 -8.36 -15.62 -4.51
N THR A 272 -8.15 -14.33 -4.24
CA THR A 272 -9.14 -13.27 -4.50
C THR A 272 -8.48 -11.94 -4.85
N VAL A 273 -9.07 -11.20 -5.78
CA VAL A 273 -8.62 -9.86 -6.18
C VAL A 273 -9.67 -8.82 -5.81
N LEU A 274 -9.23 -7.73 -5.19
CA LEU A 274 -10.02 -6.52 -4.98
C LEU A 274 -9.39 -5.36 -5.74
N ILE A 275 -10.11 -4.80 -6.70
CA ILE A 275 -9.72 -3.59 -7.42
C ILE A 275 -10.47 -2.40 -6.84
N ALA A 276 -9.75 -1.39 -6.36
CA ALA A 276 -10.35 -0.22 -5.72
C ALA A 276 -9.93 1.08 -6.42
N GLY A 277 -10.91 1.90 -6.84
CA GLY A 277 -10.65 3.21 -7.44
C GLY A 277 -9.81 3.15 -8.72
N SER A 278 -10.07 2.18 -9.59
CA SER A 278 -9.19 1.88 -10.74
C SER A 278 -9.34 2.86 -11.92
N PRO A 279 -8.24 3.30 -12.54
CA PRO A 279 -8.27 3.98 -13.84
C PRO A 279 -8.32 2.99 -15.05
N GLY A 280 -8.35 1.68 -14.80
CA GLY A 280 -8.26 0.60 -15.79
C GLY A 280 -7.14 -0.40 -15.47
N LEU A 281 -7.22 -1.59 -16.07
CA LEU A 281 -6.31 -2.73 -15.79
C LEU A 281 -5.23 -2.94 -16.86
N GLY A 282 -5.35 -2.27 -18.01
CA GLY A 282 -4.50 -2.43 -19.17
C GLY A 282 -5.35 -2.54 -20.44
N ARG A 283 -4.90 -1.91 -21.54
CA ARG A 283 -5.67 -1.82 -22.79
C ARG A 283 -5.95 -3.15 -23.50
N HIS A 284 -5.21 -4.19 -23.15
CA HIS A 284 -5.34 -5.53 -23.71
C HIS A 284 -6.34 -6.41 -22.94
N ILE A 285 -6.76 -5.97 -21.75
CA ILE A 285 -7.71 -6.68 -20.88
C ILE A 285 -9.09 -6.09 -21.10
N ARG A 286 -10.05 -6.95 -21.44
CA ARG A 286 -11.43 -6.55 -21.78
C ARG A 286 -12.43 -7.03 -20.74
N SER A 287 -12.11 -8.11 -20.04
CA SER A 287 -12.99 -8.80 -19.10
C SER A 287 -12.24 -9.51 -17.98
N VAL A 288 -12.95 -9.93 -16.95
CA VAL A 288 -12.40 -10.73 -15.84
C VAL A 288 -11.83 -12.07 -16.34
N GLU A 289 -12.43 -12.66 -17.38
CA GLU A 289 -12.00 -13.94 -17.95
C GLU A 289 -10.60 -13.84 -18.58
N ASP A 290 -10.23 -12.67 -19.14
CA ASP A 290 -8.87 -12.45 -19.68
C ASP A 290 -7.78 -12.53 -18.60
N LEU A 291 -8.17 -12.43 -17.33
CA LEU A 291 -7.28 -12.47 -16.16
C LEU A 291 -7.22 -13.86 -15.50
N GLY A 292 -7.99 -14.83 -16.02
CA GLY A 292 -8.10 -16.18 -15.45
C GLY A 292 -8.97 -16.27 -14.19
N PHE A 293 -9.55 -15.17 -13.72
CA PHE A 293 -10.43 -15.16 -12.54
C PHE A 293 -11.90 -15.32 -12.91
N THR A 294 -12.70 -15.74 -11.93
CA THR A 294 -14.15 -15.74 -12.01
C THR A 294 -14.73 -14.48 -11.33
N PRO A 295 -15.95 -14.04 -11.69
CA PRO A 295 -16.57 -12.87 -11.08
C PRO A 295 -16.70 -12.94 -9.55
N ASP A 296 -16.83 -14.13 -8.96
CA ASP A 296 -16.91 -14.33 -7.52
C ASP A 296 -15.55 -14.22 -6.80
N ARG A 297 -14.44 -14.26 -7.54
CA ARG A 297 -13.07 -14.06 -7.03
C ARG A 297 -12.42 -12.76 -7.49
N PHE A 298 -13.11 -11.97 -8.30
CA PHE A 298 -12.63 -10.67 -8.79
C PHE A 298 -13.65 -9.57 -8.48
N LEU A 299 -13.37 -8.81 -7.42
CA LEU A 299 -14.27 -7.81 -6.88
C LEU A 299 -13.77 -6.39 -7.20
N VAL A 300 -14.70 -5.48 -7.45
CA VAL A 300 -14.41 -4.10 -7.84
C VAL A 300 -15.16 -3.13 -6.93
N ALA A 301 -14.40 -2.33 -6.18
CA ALA A 301 -14.91 -1.20 -5.42
C ALA A 301 -14.74 0.07 -6.27
N ALA A 302 -15.84 0.60 -6.79
CA ALA A 302 -15.85 1.80 -7.62
C ALA A 302 -16.85 2.84 -7.09
N SER A 303 -16.35 3.80 -6.32
CA SER A 303 -17.19 4.84 -5.73
C SER A 303 -17.73 5.80 -6.81
N PRO A 304 -19.02 6.15 -6.78
CA PRO A 304 -19.64 6.99 -7.81
C PRO A 304 -19.08 8.43 -7.87
N ILE A 305 -18.47 8.91 -6.78
CA ILE A 305 -17.86 10.24 -6.71
C ILE A 305 -16.33 10.22 -6.85
N ASP A 306 -15.74 9.05 -7.07
CA ASP A 306 -14.31 8.93 -7.36
C ASP A 306 -14.05 9.34 -8.82
N PRO A 307 -13.26 10.39 -9.09
CA PRO A 307 -12.97 10.80 -10.48
C PRO A 307 -12.10 9.77 -11.22
N VAL A 308 -11.32 8.94 -10.52
CA VAL A 308 -10.40 7.98 -11.14
C VAL A 308 -11.15 6.83 -11.80
N VAL A 309 -12.28 6.39 -11.23
CA VAL A 309 -13.11 5.35 -11.87
C VAL A 309 -13.77 5.80 -13.16
N ARG A 310 -13.67 7.08 -13.50
CA ARG A 310 -14.21 7.65 -14.73
C ARG A 310 -13.14 7.87 -15.82
N THR A 311 -11.91 7.41 -15.59
CA THR A 311 -10.82 7.51 -16.56
C THR A 311 -11.24 6.93 -17.92
N PRO A 312 -11.01 7.66 -19.03
CA PRO A 312 -11.34 7.17 -20.36
C PRO A 312 -10.60 5.87 -20.72
N SER A 313 -11.28 4.98 -21.45
CA SER A 313 -10.74 3.64 -21.76
C SER A 313 -9.48 3.64 -22.64
N PHE A 314 -9.19 4.73 -23.34
CA PHE A 314 -7.96 4.84 -24.13
C PHE A 314 -6.69 4.96 -23.27
N VAL A 315 -6.83 5.28 -21.96
CA VAL A 315 -5.70 5.40 -21.03
C VAL A 315 -5.24 4.00 -20.60
N HIS A 316 -6.06 3.28 -19.83
CA HIS A 316 -5.73 1.96 -19.29
C HIS A 316 -6.77 0.87 -19.58
N GLY A 317 -7.51 0.98 -20.69
CA GLY A 317 -8.42 -0.07 -21.14
C GLY A 317 -9.81 -0.01 -20.51
N THR A 318 -10.52 -1.14 -20.56
CA THR A 318 -11.89 -1.22 -20.05
C THR A 318 -11.92 -0.90 -18.56
N ASN A 319 -12.86 -0.05 -18.15
CA ASN A 319 -13.12 0.21 -16.74
C ASN A 319 -13.63 -1.09 -16.08
N PRO A 320 -12.98 -1.60 -15.03
CA PRO A 320 -13.39 -2.85 -14.39
C PRO A 320 -14.76 -2.78 -13.70
N ALA A 321 -15.29 -1.58 -13.46
CA ALA A 321 -16.65 -1.37 -12.95
C ALA A 321 -17.72 -1.37 -14.06
N HIS A 322 -17.32 -1.35 -15.34
CA HIS A 322 -18.26 -1.38 -16.45
C HIS A 322 -18.87 -2.79 -16.59
N PRO A 323 -20.18 -2.94 -16.84
CA PRO A 323 -20.83 -4.25 -16.96
C PRO A 323 -20.18 -5.19 -17.98
N SER A 324 -19.61 -4.66 -19.07
CA SER A 324 -18.90 -5.47 -20.08
C SER A 324 -17.65 -6.17 -19.53
N PHE A 325 -17.09 -5.68 -18.42
CA PHE A 325 -15.91 -6.28 -17.79
C PHE A 325 -16.26 -7.53 -16.97
N ARG A 326 -17.54 -7.67 -16.57
CA ARG A 326 -18.09 -8.86 -15.86
C ARG A 326 -17.48 -9.15 -14.48
N ALA A 327 -16.86 -8.18 -13.83
CA ALA A 327 -16.46 -8.31 -12.43
C ALA A 327 -17.66 -8.13 -11.47
N THR A 328 -17.51 -8.57 -10.22
CA THR A 328 -18.49 -8.29 -9.17
C THR A 328 -18.24 -6.91 -8.56
N LEU A 329 -19.17 -5.98 -8.73
CA LEU A 329 -19.09 -4.68 -8.04
C LEU A 329 -19.53 -4.82 -6.58
N VAL A 330 -18.78 -4.18 -5.67
CA VAL A 330 -19.09 -4.13 -4.24
C VAL A 330 -19.52 -2.72 -3.82
N GLU A 331 -20.45 -2.64 -2.88
CA GLU A 331 -20.94 -1.37 -2.34
C GLU A 331 -19.80 -0.59 -1.67
N THR A 332 -19.68 0.69 -2.00
CA THR A 332 -18.63 1.56 -1.45
C THR A 332 -19.18 2.62 -0.51
N GLY A 333 -20.48 2.91 -0.58
CA GLY A 333 -21.03 4.19 -0.14
C GLY A 333 -20.51 5.35 -1.00
N THR A 334 -20.61 6.56 -0.47
CA THR A 334 -20.19 7.80 -1.16
C THR A 334 -18.87 8.29 -0.59
N ILE A 335 -17.76 7.83 -1.17
CA ILE A 335 -16.40 8.14 -0.70
C ILE A 335 -15.53 8.73 -1.83
N GLY A 336 -14.66 9.67 -1.50
CA GLY A 336 -13.67 10.17 -2.47
C GLY A 336 -12.60 9.13 -2.78
N HIS A 337 -11.69 9.44 -3.72
CA HIS A 337 -10.65 8.50 -4.16
C HIS A 337 -9.80 7.94 -3.01
N LEU A 338 -9.44 8.78 -2.02
CA LEU A 338 -8.68 8.38 -0.82
C LEU A 338 -9.55 7.76 0.29
N GLY A 339 -10.81 7.42 0.01
CA GLY A 339 -11.78 7.00 1.03
C GLY A 339 -11.98 5.49 1.16
N TYR A 340 -11.37 4.65 0.31
CA TYR A 340 -11.63 3.20 0.32
C TYR A 340 -11.12 2.51 1.60
N GLY A 341 -10.10 3.07 2.24
CA GLY A 341 -9.56 2.62 3.51
C GLY A 341 -10.15 3.31 4.74
N THR A 342 -11.27 4.04 4.60
CA THR A 342 -11.93 4.73 5.72
C THR A 342 -12.80 3.75 6.50
N GLU A 343 -12.47 3.56 7.77
CA GLU A 343 -13.21 2.69 8.69
C GLU A 343 -14.71 2.99 8.75
N GLY A 344 -15.52 1.94 8.89
CA GLY A 344 -16.97 2.04 8.98
C GLY A 344 -17.70 2.30 7.66
N THR A 345 -16.99 2.61 6.57
CA THR A 345 -17.61 2.72 5.24
C THR A 345 -17.95 1.35 4.65
N PRO A 346 -18.96 1.25 3.76
CA PRO A 346 -19.26 -0.01 3.06
C PRO A 346 -18.05 -0.55 2.30
N ALA A 347 -17.25 0.32 1.67
CA ALA A 347 -16.03 -0.08 0.96
C ALA A 347 -15.05 -0.83 1.87
N PHE A 348 -14.77 -0.25 3.04
CA PHE A 348 -13.84 -0.82 4.01
C PHE A 348 -14.37 -2.11 4.63
N LEU A 349 -15.66 -2.15 5.00
CA LEU A 349 -16.27 -3.36 5.54
C LEU A 349 -16.27 -4.52 4.53
N ASN A 350 -16.56 -4.23 3.26
CA ASN A 350 -16.44 -5.21 2.19
C ASN A 350 -14.99 -5.68 2.02
N ALA A 351 -14.00 -4.78 2.08
CA ALA A 351 -12.59 -5.18 2.04
C ALA A 351 -12.24 -6.14 3.20
N VAL A 352 -12.76 -5.91 4.42
CA VAL A 352 -12.56 -6.81 5.57
C VAL A 352 -13.15 -8.20 5.29
N TYR A 353 -14.38 -8.28 4.79
CA TYR A 353 -14.99 -9.58 4.43
C TYR A 353 -14.21 -10.31 3.35
N ILE A 354 -13.71 -9.58 2.34
CA ILE A 354 -12.91 -10.15 1.26
C ILE A 354 -11.58 -10.72 1.77
N VAL A 355 -10.80 -9.93 2.53
CA VAL A 355 -9.48 -10.40 3.01
C VAL A 355 -9.57 -11.55 4.01
N THR A 356 -10.73 -11.71 4.64
CA THR A 356 -11.00 -12.81 5.59
C THR A 356 -11.65 -14.02 4.93
N GLY A 357 -11.92 -13.96 3.62
CA GLY A 357 -12.54 -15.05 2.85
C GLY A 357 -14.06 -15.18 3.03
N ASP A 358 -14.70 -14.30 3.80
CA ASP A 358 -16.14 -14.30 4.05
C ASP A 358 -16.91 -13.58 2.90
N LEU A 359 -16.78 -14.14 1.69
CA LEU A 359 -17.32 -13.55 0.47
C LEU A 359 -18.86 -13.49 0.45
N ASP A 360 -19.54 -14.29 1.27
CA ASP A 360 -21.00 -14.31 1.35
C ASP A 360 -21.57 -13.05 2.04
N ARG A 361 -20.78 -12.40 2.90
CA ARG A 361 -21.16 -11.13 3.54
C ARG A 361 -20.84 -9.89 2.72
N VAL A 362 -20.13 -10.04 1.60
CA VAL A 362 -19.84 -8.93 0.70
C VAL A 362 -21.14 -8.38 0.13
N THR A 363 -21.40 -7.10 0.41
CA THR A 363 -22.57 -6.40 -0.14
C THR A 363 -22.26 -5.97 -1.57
N LYS A 364 -22.93 -6.61 -2.53
CA LYS A 364 -22.73 -6.41 -3.97
C LYS A 364 -23.63 -5.30 -4.50
N VAL A 365 -23.14 -4.50 -5.45
CA VAL A 365 -23.97 -3.53 -6.16
C VAL A 365 -24.94 -4.29 -7.07
N PRO A 366 -26.26 -4.02 -7.02
CA PRO A 366 -27.22 -4.67 -7.91
C PRO A 366 -26.92 -4.37 -9.38
N ALA A 367 -27.09 -5.37 -10.26
CA ALA A 367 -26.80 -5.25 -11.69
C ALA A 367 -27.49 -4.05 -12.37
N ALA A 368 -28.70 -3.70 -11.93
CA ALA A 368 -29.46 -2.56 -12.42
C ALA A 368 -28.77 -1.19 -12.17
N ARG A 369 -27.96 -1.07 -11.10
CA ARG A 369 -27.24 0.16 -10.75
C ARG A 369 -25.85 0.23 -11.39
N ALA A 370 -25.23 -0.92 -11.65
CA ALA A 370 -23.93 -1.01 -12.32
C ALA A 370 -23.93 -0.48 -13.77
N ALA A 371 -25.09 -0.55 -14.45
CA ALA A 371 -25.26 -0.03 -15.82
C ALA A 371 -25.27 1.51 -15.93
N GLY A 372 -25.34 2.25 -14.81
CA GLY A 372 -25.44 3.72 -14.79
C GLY A 372 -24.13 4.48 -14.67
N THR A 373 -22.98 3.80 -14.65
CA THR A 373 -21.68 4.42 -14.37
C THR A 373 -21.18 5.22 -15.58
N GLN A 374 -21.45 6.52 -15.60
CA GLN A 374 -21.08 7.43 -16.69
C GLN A 374 -19.55 7.57 -16.83
N VAL A 375 -19.07 7.56 -18.07
CA VAL A 375 -17.69 7.91 -18.44
C VAL A 375 -17.51 9.42 -18.28
N ALA A 376 -16.46 9.87 -17.58
CA ALA A 376 -16.17 11.30 -17.47
C ALA A 376 -15.67 11.84 -18.82
N ARG A 377 -16.00 13.10 -19.12
CA ARG A 377 -15.31 13.81 -20.20
C ARG A 377 -13.91 14.14 -19.72
N LEU A 378 -12.95 14.16 -20.64
CA LEU A 378 -11.54 14.45 -20.33
C LEU A 378 -11.36 15.75 -19.49
N GLY A 379 -12.23 16.74 -19.68
CA GLY A 379 -12.26 18.00 -18.93
C GLY A 379 -12.63 17.88 -17.45
N ASP A 380 -13.37 16.84 -17.04
CA ASP A 380 -13.73 16.61 -15.63
C ASP A 380 -12.52 16.10 -14.82
N TRP A 381 -11.52 15.53 -15.51
CA TRP A 381 -10.23 15.14 -14.94
C TRP A 381 -9.27 16.33 -14.78
N PHE A 382 -9.47 17.39 -15.58
CA PHE A 382 -8.55 18.53 -15.68
C PHE A 382 -8.91 19.75 -14.85
N GLY A 383 -10.09 19.80 -14.21
CA GLY A 383 -10.47 20.87 -13.28
C GLY A 383 -10.05 22.27 -13.72
N SER A 384 -10.80 22.89 -14.64
CA SER A 384 -10.89 24.35 -14.84
C SER A 384 -9.63 25.17 -14.52
N ARG A 385 -8.56 25.04 -15.32
CA ARG A 385 -7.49 26.04 -15.42
C ARG A 385 -7.08 26.28 -16.86
N VAL A 386 -8.06 26.62 -17.70
CA VAL A 386 -7.80 27.39 -18.91
C VAL A 386 -8.90 28.44 -19.01
N GLY A 387 -8.58 29.69 -18.67
CA GLY A 387 -9.45 30.84 -18.95
C GLY A 387 -9.64 31.83 -17.80
N ARG A 388 -8.60 32.65 -17.56
CA ARG A 388 -8.62 34.12 -17.31
C ARG A 388 -7.59 34.48 -16.24
N ARG A 389 -6.52 35.15 -16.69
CA ARG A 389 -5.74 36.04 -15.84
C ARG A 389 -6.72 37.05 -15.25
N SER A 390 -6.85 37.08 -13.94
CA SER A 390 -7.41 38.22 -13.23
C SER A 390 -6.30 39.25 -13.09
N ASP A 391 -6.36 40.30 -13.89
CA ASP A 391 -5.61 41.53 -13.65
C ASP A 391 -6.08 42.15 -12.31
N PRO A 392 -5.19 42.58 -11.43
CA PRO A 392 -5.56 43.15 -10.14
C PRO A 392 -5.73 44.65 -10.29
N GLU A 393 -6.83 45.12 -10.88
CA GLU A 393 -7.21 46.53 -10.79
C GLU A 393 -8.67 46.71 -11.21
N GLN A 394 -9.57 46.71 -10.22
CA GLN A 394 -10.87 47.43 -10.17
C GLN A 394 -11.74 46.79 -9.09
N ALA A 395 -11.49 47.17 -7.84
CA ALA A 395 -12.46 47.04 -6.76
C ALA A 395 -12.90 48.44 -6.36
N THR A 396 -13.87 48.99 -7.08
CA THR A 396 -14.66 50.14 -6.62
C THR A 396 -16.14 49.87 -6.80
N ALA A 397 -16.84 49.96 -5.67
CA ALA A 397 -18.22 50.38 -5.51
C ALA A 397 -19.31 49.51 -6.15
N ALA A 398 -19.98 48.71 -5.31
CA ALA A 398 -21.42 48.80 -5.07
C ALA A 398 -21.84 47.60 -4.21
N ASP A 399 -22.29 47.83 -2.98
CA ASP A 399 -23.69 47.63 -2.60
C ASP A 399 -23.83 47.78 -1.08
N ALA A 400 -24.41 48.91 -0.67
CA ALA A 400 -24.70 49.22 0.73
C ALA A 400 -26.20 49.51 0.83
N GLY A 401 -26.97 48.47 1.17
CA GLY A 401 -28.41 48.53 1.38
C GLY A 401 -28.79 48.62 2.86
N ALA A 402 -29.17 49.82 3.27
CA ALA A 402 -30.18 50.17 4.30
C ALA A 402 -30.00 49.74 5.78
N ARG A 403 -29.86 50.74 6.66
CA ARG A 403 -30.86 51.14 7.69
C ARG A 403 -30.44 52.44 8.43
N PRO A 404 -31.39 53.16 9.09
CA PRO A 404 -31.45 54.64 9.05
C PRO A 404 -30.78 55.36 10.25
N ARG A 405 -30.43 56.63 10.02
CA ARG A 405 -29.89 57.59 11.02
C ARG A 405 -31.00 58.40 11.72
N PRO A 406 -30.80 58.84 12.97
CA PRO A 406 -31.45 60.02 13.53
C PRO A 406 -30.56 61.29 13.39
N PRO A 407 -31.13 62.51 13.50
CA PRO A 407 -30.46 63.75 13.15
C PRO A 407 -29.84 64.47 14.36
N GLY A 408 -28.73 65.18 14.13
CA GLY A 408 -28.14 66.10 15.10
C GLY A 408 -27.15 67.05 14.44
N ARG A 409 -27.53 68.32 14.37
CA ARG A 409 -26.79 69.44 13.76
C ARG A 409 -25.68 69.98 14.68
N GLY A 410 -24.70 70.62 14.07
CA GLY A 410 -23.77 71.59 14.68
C GLY A 410 -22.32 71.11 14.63
N ALA A 411 -21.30 71.90 14.34
CA ALA A 411 -21.16 73.29 13.95
C ALA A 411 -19.71 73.46 13.44
N HIS A 412 -19.49 74.46 12.58
CA HIS A 412 -18.26 75.24 12.40
C HIS A 412 -16.85 74.61 12.54
N ARG A 413 -16.20 74.49 11.38
CA ARG A 413 -14.80 74.85 11.02
C ARG A 413 -14.18 76.03 11.83
N PRO A 414 -12.86 76.38 11.72
CA PRO A 414 -11.76 75.82 10.88
C PRO A 414 -10.31 75.90 11.48
N ARG A 415 -9.31 75.64 10.62
CA ARG A 415 -7.87 76.07 10.66
C ARG A 415 -6.96 75.26 11.60
N GLY A 416 -5.69 75.01 11.30
CA GLY A 416 -4.83 75.39 10.19
C GLY A 416 -3.39 74.95 10.48
N ARG A 417 -2.71 74.49 9.43
CA ARG A 417 -1.27 74.39 9.16
C ARG A 417 -0.24 74.58 10.30
N SER A 418 0.55 73.52 10.50
CA SER A 418 2.02 73.47 10.38
C SER A 418 2.86 74.77 10.48
N GLY A 419 3.76 74.81 11.47
CA GLY A 419 5.20 74.93 11.20
C GLY A 419 5.97 76.17 11.70
N ARG A 420 6.82 75.93 12.73
CA ARG A 420 8.17 76.53 13.00
C ARG A 420 8.26 78.03 13.39
N PRO A 421 9.46 78.58 13.71
CA PRO A 421 10.34 78.33 14.85
C PRO A 421 10.74 79.65 15.59
N ARG A 422 11.64 79.54 16.58
CA ARG A 422 12.30 80.63 17.32
C ARG A 422 12.84 81.74 16.39
N LEU A 423 12.35 82.97 16.54
CA LEU A 423 12.96 84.11 17.28
C LEU A 423 12.05 85.33 17.12
#